data_AF-A0A0B3WN39-F1
#
_entry.id   AF-A0A0B3WN39-F1
#
_cell.length_a   1.000
_cell.length_b   1.000
_cell.length_c   1.000
_cell.angle_alpha   90.00
_cell.angle_beta   90.00
_cell.angle_gamma   90.00
#
_symmetry.space_group_name_H-M   'P 1'
#
loop_
_entity.id
_entity.type
_entity.pdbx_description
1 polymer ?
#
loop_
_entity_poly.entity_id
_entity_poly.type
_entity_poly.pdbx_seq_one_letter_code
_entity_poly.pdbx_strand_id
1 'polypeptide(L)'
;MINNIISDKNLIEKEKKIFEIIIFFILLISCIYIFNIFSKIGAEKSYLESTLFFIRSFSSILSLLAFGSCLISYNRLKKDSIFIIALMYLGLSVGIAFGQIDFLSFYYEEYTLFSYITVSASIFRMILLIIAIIPKSKIQTLIVKNKKISILFVILYTIVFDVVEKNINFFQSFHSTDFFIIYNYFLMAIYLISAKDYLF
;
A
#
# COMPACT_ATOMS: atom_id res chain seq x y z
N MET A 1 19.78 5.52 36.35
CA MET A 1 18.42 4.96 36.16
C MET A 1 17.42 6.03 35.72
N ILE A 2 17.34 7.18 36.41
CA ILE A 2 16.46 8.31 36.05
C ILE A 2 16.76 8.89 34.64
N ASN A 3 18.04 9.04 34.27
CA ASN A 3 18.41 9.54 32.93
C ASN A 3 17.95 8.63 31.77
N ASN A 4 17.88 7.31 31.97
CA ASN A 4 17.38 6.37 30.95
C ASN A 4 15.85 6.47 30.80
N ILE A 5 15.13 6.71 31.90
CA ILE A 5 13.67 6.87 31.89
C ILE A 5 13.29 8.19 31.19
N ILE A 6 14.07 9.26 31.41
CA ILE A 6 13.87 10.56 30.74
C ILE A 6 14.21 10.45 29.24
N SER A 7 15.28 9.75 28.86
CA SER A 7 15.60 9.53 27.45
C SER A 7 14.55 8.69 26.73
N ASP A 8 14.00 7.66 27.38
CA ASP A 8 12.95 6.82 26.80
C ASP A 8 11.64 7.60 26.63
N LYS A 9 11.28 8.44 27.60
CA LYS A 9 10.09 9.31 27.51
C LYS A 9 10.23 10.34 26.38
N ASN A 10 11.41 10.95 26.24
CA ASN A 10 11.71 11.87 25.14
C ASN A 10 11.70 11.19 23.77
N LEU A 11 12.16 9.93 23.68
CA LEU A 11 12.10 9.13 22.45
C LEU A 11 10.66 8.80 22.05
N ILE A 12 9.83 8.37 23.00
CA ILE A 12 8.40 8.07 22.78
C ILE A 12 7.64 9.33 22.32
N GLU A 13 7.93 10.48 22.92
CA GLU A 13 7.31 11.75 22.57
C GLU A 13 7.74 12.24 21.17
N LYS A 14 9.02 12.03 20.83
CA LYS A 14 9.56 12.32 19.49
C LYS A 14 8.95 11.40 18.41
N GLU A 15 8.78 10.10 18.69
CA GLU A 15 8.08 9.17 17.80
C GLU A 15 6.63 9.60 17.59
N LYS A 16 5.91 9.98 18.65
CA LYS A 16 4.53 10.44 18.57
C LYS A 16 4.38 11.68 17.68
N LYS A 17 5.26 12.67 17.83
CA LYS A 17 5.29 13.87 16.96
C LYS A 17 5.54 13.51 15.50
N ILE A 18 6.46 12.58 15.22
CA ILE A 18 6.71 12.09 13.85
C ILE A 18 5.46 11.43 13.27
N PHE A 19 4.75 10.62 14.05
CA PHE A 19 3.48 10.00 13.61
C PHE A 19 2.39 11.04 13.33
N GLU A 20 2.24 12.05 14.18
CA GLU A 20 1.28 13.15 13.96
C GLU A 20 1.59 13.91 12.65
N ILE A 21 2.87 14.17 12.39
CA ILE A 21 3.33 14.77 11.12
C ILE A 21 2.98 13.87 9.92
N ILE A 22 3.23 12.57 10.00
CA ILE A 22 2.89 11.61 8.93
C ILE A 22 1.39 11.62 8.64
N ILE A 23 0.54 11.61 9.69
CA ILE A 23 -0.92 11.65 9.53
C ILE A 23 -1.36 12.95 8.88
N PHE A 24 -0.78 14.08 9.28
CA PHE A 24 -1.07 15.37 8.66
C PHE A 24 -0.74 15.37 7.15
N PHE A 25 0.43 14.84 6.75
CA PHE A 25 0.79 14.70 5.34
C PHE A 25 -0.16 13.78 4.57
N ILE A 26 -0.57 12.64 5.16
CA ILE A 26 -1.55 11.73 4.55
C ILE A 26 -2.88 12.44 4.27
N LEU A 27 -3.37 13.22 5.24
CA LEU A 27 -4.60 14.01 5.07
C LEU A 27 -4.44 15.09 4.01
N LEU A 28 -3.31 15.80 4.02
CA LEU A 28 -3.03 16.85 3.06
C LEU A 28 -2.98 16.31 1.62
N ILE A 29 -2.28 15.19 1.40
CA ILE A 29 -2.24 14.51 0.08
C ILE A 29 -3.65 14.06 -0.34
N SER A 30 -4.44 13.53 0.60
CA SER A 30 -5.82 13.12 0.31
C SER A 30 -6.69 14.31 -0.12
N CYS A 31 -6.56 15.46 0.54
CA CYS A 31 -7.25 16.70 0.14
C CYS A 31 -6.84 17.18 -1.25
N ILE A 32 -5.56 17.06 -1.62
CA ILE A 32 -5.08 17.38 -2.98
C ILE A 32 -5.77 16.48 -4.01
N TYR A 33 -5.88 15.18 -3.74
CA TYR A 33 -6.59 14.26 -4.64
C TYR A 33 -8.07 14.61 -4.77
N ILE A 34 -8.75 14.91 -3.65
CA ILE A 34 -10.15 15.32 -3.65
C ILE A 34 -10.34 16.58 -4.50
N PHE A 35 -9.51 17.60 -4.30
CA PHE A 35 -9.54 18.83 -5.09
C PHE A 35 -9.36 18.54 -6.59
N ASN A 36 -8.38 17.70 -6.95
CA ASN A 36 -8.10 17.34 -8.34
C ASN A 36 -9.27 16.58 -9.01
N ILE A 37 -10.02 15.76 -8.26
CA ILE A 37 -11.28 15.14 -8.73
C ILE A 37 -12.29 16.23 -9.08
N PHE A 38 -12.59 17.13 -8.13
CA PHE A 38 -13.63 18.14 -8.32
C PHE A 38 -13.28 19.19 -9.38
N SER A 39 -12.00 19.60 -9.49
CA SER A 39 -11.57 20.56 -10.51
C SER A 39 -11.65 20.01 -11.95
N LYS A 40 -11.68 18.70 -12.14
CA LYS A 40 -11.75 18.06 -13.46
C LYS A 40 -13.16 17.59 -13.85
N ILE A 41 -14.12 17.61 -12.93
CA ILE A 41 -15.54 17.39 -13.22
C ILE A 41 -16.04 18.60 -14.01
N GLY A 42 -16.04 18.48 -15.34
CA GLY A 42 -16.47 19.54 -16.27
C GLY A 42 -15.52 19.83 -17.44
N ALA A 43 -14.31 19.25 -17.46
CA ALA A 43 -13.44 19.30 -18.64
C ALA A 43 -13.94 18.30 -19.71
N GLU A 44 -13.91 18.68 -20.99
CA GLU A 44 -14.29 17.83 -22.15
C GLU A 44 -13.34 16.62 -22.31
N LYS A 45 -13.42 15.65 -21.41
CA LYS A 45 -12.72 14.37 -21.52
C LYS A 45 -13.69 13.26 -21.88
N SER A 46 -13.19 12.23 -22.56
CA SER A 46 -13.97 11.02 -22.81
C SER A 46 -14.52 10.47 -21.48
N TYR A 47 -15.75 9.93 -21.51
CA TYR A 47 -16.39 9.37 -20.31
C TYR A 47 -15.49 8.32 -19.63
N LEU A 48 -14.81 7.50 -20.45
CA LEU A 48 -13.84 6.50 -20.01
C LEU A 48 -12.68 7.10 -19.20
N GLU A 49 -12.05 8.16 -19.70
CA GLU A 49 -10.95 8.83 -19.00
C GLU A 49 -11.38 9.43 -17.67
N SER A 50 -12.57 10.03 -17.64
CA SER A 50 -13.13 10.62 -16.42
C SER A 50 -13.40 9.56 -15.36
N THR A 51 -13.96 8.42 -15.75
CA THR A 51 -14.20 7.27 -14.86
C THR A 51 -12.89 6.68 -14.34
N LEU A 52 -11.90 6.45 -15.22
CA LEU A 52 -10.59 5.93 -14.81
C LEU A 52 -9.86 6.87 -13.85
N PHE A 53 -9.92 8.18 -14.12
CA PHE A 53 -9.33 9.19 -13.24
C PHE A 53 -9.99 9.23 -11.86
N PHE A 54 -11.31 9.11 -11.80
CA PHE A 54 -12.07 9.04 -10.55
C PHE A 54 -11.68 7.80 -9.74
N ILE A 55 -11.74 6.60 -10.33
CA ILE A 55 -11.43 5.34 -9.65
C ILE A 55 -10.03 5.40 -9.03
N ARG A 56 -9.04 5.88 -9.78
CA ARG A 56 -7.65 5.99 -9.30
C ARG A 56 -7.50 6.94 -8.12
N SER A 57 -8.05 8.14 -8.26
CA SER A 57 -7.96 9.17 -7.21
C SER A 57 -8.63 8.68 -5.93
N PHE A 58 -9.79 8.03 -6.06
CA PHE A 58 -10.50 7.43 -4.94
C PHE A 58 -9.73 6.26 -4.30
N SER A 59 -9.17 5.33 -5.09
CA SER A 59 -8.33 4.24 -4.58
C SER A 59 -7.06 4.75 -3.87
N SER A 60 -6.50 5.86 -4.36
CA SER A 60 -5.32 6.50 -3.74
C SER A 60 -5.65 7.04 -2.36
N ILE A 61 -6.77 7.78 -2.24
CA ILE A 61 -7.28 8.28 -0.96
C ILE A 61 -7.54 7.12 0.01
N LEU A 62 -8.24 6.08 -0.44
CA LEU A 62 -8.54 4.90 0.38
C LEU A 62 -7.27 4.22 0.90
N SER A 63 -6.27 4.01 0.04
CA SER A 63 -5.02 3.35 0.45
C SER A 63 -4.24 4.16 1.49
N LEU A 64 -4.17 5.48 1.31
CA LEU A 64 -3.50 6.42 2.21
C LEU A 64 -4.20 6.48 3.58
N LEU A 65 -5.53 6.55 3.59
CA LEU A 65 -6.33 6.53 4.81
C LEU A 65 -6.23 5.17 5.54
N ALA A 66 -6.22 4.06 4.81
CA ALA A 66 -6.03 2.73 5.40
C ALA A 66 -4.65 2.60 6.06
N PHE A 67 -3.59 3.07 5.40
CA PHE A 67 -2.26 3.12 5.99
C PHE A 67 -2.21 4.01 7.25
N GLY A 68 -2.75 5.24 7.16
CA GLY A 68 -2.79 6.18 8.28
C GLY A 68 -3.56 5.65 9.49
N SER A 69 -4.72 5.04 9.27
CA SER A 69 -5.54 4.43 10.33
C SER A 69 -4.84 3.24 11.01
N CYS A 70 -4.12 2.42 10.26
CA CYS A 70 -3.31 1.33 10.82
C CYS A 70 -2.14 1.88 11.66
N LEU A 71 -1.48 2.96 11.21
CA LEU A 71 -0.44 3.62 12.00
C LEU A 71 -0.97 4.20 13.31
N ILE A 72 -2.12 4.88 13.28
CA ILE A 72 -2.78 5.41 14.49
C ILE A 72 -3.10 4.26 15.45
N SER A 73 -3.68 3.18 14.93
CA SER A 73 -4.03 1.99 15.72
C SER A 73 -2.81 1.32 16.32
N TYR A 74 -1.71 1.22 15.56
CA TYR A 74 -0.44 0.71 16.06
C TYR A 74 0.12 1.60 17.18
N ASN A 75 0.04 2.92 17.04
CA ASN A 75 0.53 3.82 18.09
C ASN A 75 -0.26 3.68 19.40
N ARG A 76 -1.56 3.39 19.32
CA ARG A 76 -2.43 3.18 20.49
C ARG A 76 -2.26 1.80 21.13
N LEU A 77 -2.27 0.75 20.32
CA LEU A 77 -2.35 -0.65 20.79
C LEU A 77 -0.98 -1.34 20.90
N LYS A 78 0.05 -0.80 20.22
CA LYS A 78 1.42 -1.35 20.15
C LYS A 78 1.49 -2.85 19.78
N LYS A 79 0.48 -3.36 19.07
CA LYS A 79 0.44 -4.74 18.58
C LYS A 79 1.26 -4.88 17.29
N ASP A 80 2.17 -5.85 17.28
CA ASP A 80 3.06 -6.15 16.15
C ASP A 80 2.33 -6.45 14.85
N SER A 81 1.23 -7.21 14.91
CA SER A 81 0.41 -7.53 13.74
C SER A 81 -0.16 -6.30 13.05
N ILE A 82 -0.55 -5.26 13.81
CA ILE A 82 -1.08 -4.00 13.26
C ILE A 82 0.01 -3.24 12.51
N PHE A 83 1.26 -3.28 12.98
CA PHE A 83 2.38 -2.68 12.25
C PHE A 83 2.62 -3.36 10.90
N ILE A 84 2.52 -4.69 10.86
CA ILE A 84 2.69 -5.44 9.60
C ILE A 84 1.54 -5.18 8.64
N ILE A 85 0.30 -5.08 9.14
CA ILE A 85 -0.85 -4.64 8.32
C ILE A 85 -0.62 -3.21 7.79
N ALA A 86 -0.06 -2.31 8.60
CA ALA A 86 0.30 -0.97 8.13
C ALA A 86 1.33 -1.05 6.99
N LEU A 87 2.35 -1.91 7.08
CA LEU A 87 3.31 -2.12 5.99
C LEU A 87 2.65 -2.66 4.71
N MET A 88 1.65 -3.55 4.83
CA MET A 88 0.88 -4.02 3.68
C MET A 88 0.15 -2.86 2.98
N TYR A 89 -0.51 -1.98 3.74
CA TYR A 89 -1.20 -0.80 3.18
C TYR A 89 -0.22 0.27 2.65
N LEU A 90 0.97 0.37 3.23
CA LEU A 90 2.05 1.20 2.68
C LEU A 90 2.45 0.73 1.28
N GLY A 91 2.68 -0.59 1.10
CA GLY A 91 2.97 -1.16 -0.21
C GLY A 91 1.83 -0.94 -1.21
N LEU A 92 0.57 -1.07 -0.78
CA LEU A 92 -0.60 -0.73 -1.63
C LEU A 92 -0.57 0.74 -2.06
N SER A 93 -0.31 1.66 -1.12
CA SER A 93 -0.31 3.09 -1.39
C SER A 93 0.81 3.50 -2.35
N VAL A 94 2.01 2.95 -2.15
CA VAL A 94 3.16 3.16 -3.07
C VAL A 94 2.83 2.61 -4.45
N GLY A 95 2.29 1.39 -4.55
CA GLY A 95 1.93 0.79 -5.83
C GLY A 95 0.89 1.61 -6.60
N ILE A 96 -0.13 2.13 -5.92
CA ILE A 96 -1.13 3.00 -6.55
C ILE A 96 -0.50 4.34 -6.98
N ALA A 97 0.35 4.93 -6.14
CA ALA A 97 1.00 6.20 -6.46
C ALA A 97 1.94 6.10 -7.67
N PHE A 98 2.74 5.03 -7.76
CA PHE A 98 3.62 4.79 -8.91
C PHE A 98 2.82 4.42 -10.16
N GLY A 99 1.76 3.61 -10.03
CA GLY A 99 0.85 3.34 -11.14
C GLY A 99 0.22 4.60 -11.75
N GLN A 100 0.13 5.72 -11.03
CA GLN A 100 -0.30 7.00 -11.63
C GLN A 100 0.76 7.63 -12.54
N ILE A 101 2.05 7.48 -12.22
CA ILE A 101 3.17 8.02 -12.98
C ILE A 101 3.28 7.30 -14.33
N ASP A 102 3.06 5.99 -14.36
CA ASP A 102 3.11 5.21 -15.61
C ASP A 102 1.93 5.51 -16.54
N PHE A 103 0.81 6.00 -16.01
CA PHE A 103 -0.32 6.40 -16.86
C PHE A 103 -0.08 7.70 -17.66
N LEU A 104 0.89 8.53 -17.25
CA LEU A 104 1.39 9.61 -18.10
C LEU A 104 2.09 9.05 -19.35
N SER A 105 2.74 7.90 -19.25
CA SER A 105 3.36 7.19 -20.39
C SER A 105 2.30 6.53 -21.28
N PHE A 106 1.25 5.95 -20.69
CA PHE A 106 0.10 5.39 -21.42
C PHE A 106 -0.76 6.41 -22.16
N TYR A 107 -0.69 7.70 -21.83
CA TYR A 107 -1.41 8.74 -22.57
C TYR A 107 -0.87 8.89 -24.00
N TYR A 108 0.32 8.35 -24.28
CA TYR A 108 1.01 8.46 -25.57
C TYR A 108 1.10 7.16 -26.37
N GLU A 109 0.83 5.99 -25.78
CA GLU A 109 0.84 4.70 -26.48
C GLU A 109 -0.47 3.94 -26.26
N GLU A 110 -0.97 3.32 -27.33
CA GLU A 110 -2.31 2.76 -27.49
C GLU A 110 -2.76 1.82 -26.36
N TYR A 111 -4.08 1.85 -26.09
CA TYR A 111 -4.81 1.07 -25.09
C TYR A 111 -4.58 -0.44 -25.20
N THR A 112 -3.47 -0.90 -24.66
CA THR A 112 -3.18 -2.30 -24.42
C THR A 112 -3.52 -2.61 -22.96
N LEU A 113 -4.13 -3.78 -22.73
CA LEU A 113 -4.51 -4.30 -21.41
C LEU A 113 -3.26 -4.58 -20.55
N PHE A 114 -2.47 -3.57 -20.18
CA PHE A 114 -1.44 -3.77 -19.16
C PHE A 114 -2.05 -3.66 -17.77
N SER A 115 -1.99 -4.81 -17.10
CA SER A 115 -1.93 -5.06 -15.66
C SER A 115 -2.25 -3.86 -14.76
N TYR A 116 -3.55 -3.73 -14.42
CA TYR A 116 -4.08 -2.79 -13.44
C TYR A 116 -3.42 -2.94 -12.04
N ILE A 117 -2.75 -4.07 -11.79
CA ILE A 117 -2.04 -4.39 -10.55
C ILE A 117 -0.77 -5.19 -10.92
N THR A 118 0.38 -4.79 -10.41
CA THR A 118 1.62 -5.58 -10.50
C THR A 118 1.53 -6.82 -9.60
N VAL A 119 1.74 -7.99 -10.21
CA VAL A 119 1.44 -9.29 -9.62
C VAL A 119 2.37 -9.55 -8.44
N SER A 120 3.67 -9.30 -8.58
CA SER A 120 4.68 -9.41 -7.53
C SER A 120 4.39 -8.51 -6.33
N ALA A 121 4.06 -7.23 -6.56
CA ALA A 121 3.70 -6.31 -5.48
C ALA A 121 2.44 -6.75 -4.74
N SER A 122 1.51 -7.41 -5.44
CA SER A 122 0.32 -8.02 -4.84
C SER A 122 0.64 -9.29 -4.05
N ILE A 123 1.49 -10.17 -4.55
CA ILE A 123 1.97 -11.36 -3.83
C ILE A 123 2.70 -10.95 -2.55
N PHE A 124 3.56 -9.94 -2.62
CA PHE A 124 4.27 -9.43 -1.44
C PHE A 124 3.31 -8.91 -0.35
N ARG A 125 2.25 -8.20 -0.74
CA ARG A 125 1.19 -7.78 0.20
C ARG A 125 0.50 -8.98 0.86
N MET A 126 0.22 -10.03 0.10
CA MET A 126 -0.33 -11.28 0.66
C MET A 126 0.64 -11.94 1.65
N ILE A 127 1.93 -11.96 1.34
CA ILE A 127 2.95 -12.48 2.27
C ILE A 127 2.95 -11.68 3.58
N LEU A 128 2.89 -10.35 3.52
CA LEU A 128 2.80 -9.50 4.72
C LEU A 128 1.53 -9.79 5.52
N LEU A 129 0.40 -9.97 4.86
CA LEU A 129 -0.88 -10.32 5.50
C LEU A 129 -0.77 -11.67 6.23
N ILE A 130 -0.20 -12.70 5.59
CA ILE A 130 0.02 -14.02 6.19
C ILE A 130 0.95 -13.91 7.41
N ILE A 131 2.04 -13.14 7.33
CA ILE A 131 2.95 -12.90 8.46
C ILE A 131 2.23 -12.19 9.62
N ALA A 132 1.26 -11.32 9.32
CA ALA A 132 0.50 -10.60 10.35
C ALA A 132 -0.44 -11.53 11.13
N ILE A 133 -1.01 -12.54 10.46
CA ILE A 133 -1.93 -13.52 11.05
C ILE A 133 -1.19 -14.53 11.93
N ILE A 134 -0.02 -15.02 11.48
CA ILE A 134 0.74 -16.03 12.20
C ILE A 134 1.28 -15.42 13.51
N PRO A 135 0.78 -15.84 14.68
CA PRO A 135 1.16 -15.23 15.95
C PRO A 135 2.61 -15.59 16.29
N LYS A 136 3.41 -14.58 16.69
CA LYS A 136 4.77 -14.74 17.26
C LYS A 136 5.77 -15.44 16.33
N SER A 137 5.69 -15.21 15.02
CA SER A 137 6.72 -15.69 14.09
C SER A 137 8.05 -14.95 14.28
N LYS A 138 9.19 -15.65 14.10
CA LYS A 138 10.52 -15.01 14.12
C LYS A 138 10.61 -13.87 13.11
N ILE A 139 9.96 -14.04 11.95
CA ILE A 139 9.90 -13.05 10.87
C ILE A 139 9.18 -11.78 11.34
N GLN A 140 8.02 -11.91 11.99
CA GLN A 140 7.28 -10.78 12.56
C GLN A 140 8.15 -9.99 13.55
N THR A 141 8.85 -10.68 14.45
CA THR A 141 9.73 -10.00 15.43
C THR A 141 10.89 -9.26 14.76
N LEU A 142 11.45 -9.80 13.67
CA LEU A 142 12.53 -9.15 12.93
C LEU A 142 12.04 -7.88 12.23
N ILE A 143 10.86 -7.93 11.60
CA ILE A 143 10.23 -6.79 10.93
C ILE A 143 9.95 -5.66 11.92
N VAL A 144 9.40 -5.99 13.09
CA VAL A 144 9.04 -5.01 14.11
C VAL A 144 10.27 -4.46 14.84
N LYS A 145 11.32 -5.26 15.04
CA LYS A 145 12.58 -4.78 15.63
C LYS A 145 13.25 -3.74 14.73
N ASN A 146 13.15 -3.90 13.41
CA ASN A 146 13.81 -3.06 12.42
C ASN A 146 12.84 -2.13 11.66
N LYS A 147 11.90 -1.46 12.36
CA LYS A 147 10.78 -0.70 11.76
C LYS A 147 11.17 0.19 10.57
N LYS A 148 12.23 1.00 10.71
CA LYS A 148 12.67 1.93 9.66
C LYS A 148 13.13 1.20 8.40
N ILE A 149 13.91 0.13 8.58
CA ILE A 149 14.42 -0.70 7.49
C ILE A 149 13.24 -1.42 6.83
N SER A 150 12.28 -1.92 7.60
CA SER A 150 11.08 -2.58 7.08
C SER A 150 10.24 -1.63 6.22
N ILE A 151 10.03 -0.39 6.65
CA ILE A 151 9.30 0.62 5.85
C ILE A 151 10.06 0.90 4.54
N LEU A 152 11.37 1.17 4.63
CA LEU A 152 12.20 1.45 3.45
C LEU A 152 12.21 0.27 2.47
N PHE A 153 12.30 -0.96 2.99
CA PHE A 153 12.28 -2.18 2.21
C PHE A 153 10.97 -2.34 1.44
N VAL A 154 9.82 -2.13 2.08
CA VAL A 154 8.52 -2.24 1.41
C VAL A 154 8.39 -1.22 0.28
N ILE A 155 8.83 0.02 0.50
CA ILE A 155 8.81 1.08 -0.53
C ILE A 155 9.70 0.66 -1.71
N LEU A 156 10.96 0.33 -1.44
CA LEU A 156 11.92 -0.04 -2.49
C LEU A 156 11.49 -1.30 -3.24
N TYR A 157 11.04 -2.33 -2.53
CA TYR A 157 10.55 -3.57 -3.14
C TYR A 157 9.41 -3.27 -4.10
N THR A 158 8.42 -2.49 -3.66
CA THR A 158 7.26 -2.15 -4.48
C THR A 158 7.68 -1.40 -5.75
N ILE A 159 8.59 -0.42 -5.64
CA ILE A 159 9.06 0.37 -6.79
C ILE A 159 9.88 -0.47 -7.75
N VAL A 160 10.86 -1.24 -7.24
CA VAL A 160 11.77 -2.02 -8.09
C VAL A 160 11.00 -3.08 -8.87
N PHE A 161 10.14 -3.85 -8.20
CA PHE A 161 9.39 -4.90 -8.87
C PHE A 161 8.35 -4.35 -9.84
N ASP A 162 7.79 -3.17 -9.55
CA ASP A 162 6.89 -2.49 -10.46
C ASP A 162 7.58 -2.06 -11.76
N VAL A 163 8.80 -1.53 -11.68
CA VAL A 163 9.65 -1.22 -12.85
C VAL A 163 10.10 -2.48 -13.60
N VAL A 164 10.47 -3.53 -12.87
CA VAL A 164 10.94 -4.79 -13.43
C VAL A 164 9.83 -5.52 -14.20
N GLU A 165 8.63 -5.62 -13.64
CA GLU A 165 7.49 -6.27 -14.32
C GLU A 165 7.09 -5.55 -15.61
N LYS A 166 7.25 -4.22 -15.66
CA LYS A 166 6.92 -3.41 -16.84
C LYS A 166 7.97 -3.53 -17.95
N ASN A 167 9.25 -3.55 -17.60
CA ASN A 167 10.34 -3.53 -18.58
C ASN A 167 10.68 -4.91 -19.13
N ILE A 168 10.29 -5.98 -18.43
CA ILE A 168 10.67 -7.34 -18.78
C ILE A 168 9.46 -8.06 -19.40
N ASN A 169 9.46 -8.22 -20.73
CA ASN A 169 8.50 -9.03 -21.51
C ASN A 169 8.37 -10.51 -21.06
N PHE A 170 9.19 -10.96 -20.11
CA PHE A 170 9.21 -12.32 -19.56
C PHE A 170 7.89 -12.72 -18.86
N PHE A 171 6.98 -11.76 -18.63
CA PHE A 171 5.65 -11.99 -18.05
C PHE A 171 4.50 -12.04 -19.06
N GLN A 172 4.75 -12.20 -20.36
CA GLN A 172 3.69 -12.44 -21.36
C GLN A 172 2.73 -13.58 -20.98
N SER A 173 3.19 -14.58 -20.21
CA SER A 173 2.32 -15.66 -19.71
C SER A 173 1.34 -15.22 -18.60
N PHE A 174 1.64 -14.15 -17.85
CA PHE A 174 0.72 -13.54 -16.88
C PHE A 174 -0.37 -12.69 -17.54
N HIS A 175 -0.21 -12.36 -18.83
CA HIS A 175 -1.23 -11.63 -19.58
C HIS A 175 -2.34 -12.52 -20.16
N SER A 176 -2.28 -13.84 -19.92
CA SER A 176 -3.36 -14.76 -20.27
C SER A 176 -4.59 -14.54 -19.36
N THR A 177 -5.78 -14.55 -19.95
CA THR A 177 -7.05 -14.43 -19.21
C THR A 177 -7.19 -15.48 -18.13
N ASP A 178 -6.74 -16.71 -18.40
CA ASP A 178 -6.83 -17.83 -17.49
C ASP A 178 -5.96 -17.65 -16.25
N PHE A 179 -4.75 -17.12 -16.42
CA PHE A 179 -3.88 -16.76 -15.30
C PHE A 179 -4.55 -15.71 -14.40
N PHE A 180 -5.13 -14.65 -14.99
CA PHE A 180 -5.82 -13.62 -14.23
C PHE A 180 -7.00 -14.17 -13.43
N ILE A 181 -7.79 -15.07 -14.01
CA ILE A 181 -8.93 -15.70 -13.32
C ILE A 181 -8.44 -16.51 -12.12
N ILE A 182 -7.47 -17.41 -12.33
CA ILE A 182 -6.90 -18.26 -11.27
C ILE A 182 -6.29 -17.41 -10.17
N TYR A 183 -5.54 -16.37 -10.54
CA TYR A 183 -4.88 -15.47 -9.60
C TYR A 183 -5.89 -14.68 -8.74
N ASN A 184 -6.99 -14.21 -9.32
CA ASN A 184 -8.05 -13.52 -8.56
C ASN A 184 -8.79 -14.47 -7.59
N TYR A 185 -9.02 -15.73 -7.98
CA TYR A 185 -9.55 -16.74 -7.04
C TYR A 185 -8.58 -17.00 -5.88
N PHE A 186 -7.28 -17.07 -6.16
CA PHE A 186 -6.24 -17.23 -5.15
C PHE A 186 -6.22 -16.05 -4.17
N LEU A 187 -6.27 -14.81 -4.68
CA LEU A 187 -6.39 -13.60 -3.87
C LEU A 187 -7.62 -13.66 -2.94
N MET A 188 -8.78 -13.96 -3.51
CA MET A 188 -10.04 -14.06 -2.75
C MET A 188 -9.91 -15.08 -1.61
N ALA A 189 -9.35 -16.26 -1.87
CA ALA A 189 -9.16 -17.29 -0.86
C ALA A 189 -8.28 -16.81 0.31
N ILE A 190 -7.15 -16.15 0.02
CA ILE A 190 -6.26 -15.61 1.07
C ILE A 190 -6.97 -14.55 1.90
N TYR A 191 -7.71 -13.63 1.27
CA TYR A 191 -8.44 -12.61 2.00
C TYR A 191 -9.54 -13.19 2.89
N LEU A 192 -10.26 -14.21 2.44
CA LEU A 192 -11.28 -14.89 3.25
C LEU A 192 -10.70 -15.60 4.46
N ILE A 193 -9.58 -16.32 4.28
CA ILE A 193 -8.85 -16.98 5.39
C ILE A 193 -8.42 -15.92 6.42
N SER A 194 -7.82 -14.84 5.92
CA SER A 194 -7.32 -13.75 6.75
C SER A 194 -8.42 -13.03 7.51
N ALA A 195 -9.57 -12.81 6.86
CA ALA A 195 -10.73 -12.19 7.50
C ALA A 195 -11.26 -13.05 8.65
N LYS A 196 -11.33 -14.37 8.47
CA LYS A 196 -11.81 -15.30 9.51
C LYS A 196 -10.97 -15.22 10.79
N ASP A 197 -9.64 -15.17 10.67
CA ASP A 197 -8.73 -15.17 11.82
C ASP A 197 -8.66 -13.82 12.57
N TYR A 198 -9.14 -12.72 11.96
CA TYR A 198 -9.22 -11.40 12.62
C TYR A 198 -10.61 -11.09 13.20
N LEU A 199 -11.65 -11.84 12.82
CA LEU A 199 -13.04 -11.62 13.24
C LEU A 199 -13.46 -12.51 14.44
N PHE A 200 -12.62 -13.47 14.82
CA PHE A 200 -12.77 -14.35 16.00
C PHE A 200 -11.54 -14.26 16.91
#